data_AF-A0A2M9B4L3-F1
#
_entry.id   AF-A0A2M9B4L3-F1
#
_cell.length_a   1.000
_cell.length_b   1.000
_cell.length_c   1.000
_cell.angle_alpha   90.00
_cell.angle_beta   90.00
_cell.angle_gamma   90.00
#
_symmetry.space_group_name_H-M   'P 1'
#
loop_
_entity.id
_entity.type
_entity.pdbx_description
1 polymer ?
#
loop_
_entity_poly.entity_id
_entity_poly.type
_entity_poly.pdbx_seq_one_letter_code
_entity_poly.pdbx_strand_id
1 'polypeptide(L)'
;MPTVSTADSSPSQPARRSLLKRLSGVVAGSFLAGPLQALLGRATPATAGTLTGGDGPFLAEIITLPFDNFVPKGYMRCDGQLLPLSQNTALFSLLGTTYGGDGKSTFALPNLNGRVAVGAGQGPGLSNYELGQAGGSATVALLDTELPAHQHTVALTYSTELGTLGSPENAYLASNGSGEPQYGTTGTGYMASGAVGTATPHNNRQPYLTLTYCIAVQGIFPPRG
;
A
#
# COMPACT_ATOMS: atom_id res chain seq x y z
N MET A 1 -6.05 -50.38 -58.17
CA MET A 1 -6.05 -48.92 -58.45
C MET A 1 -6.52 -48.21 -57.18
N PRO A 2 -5.60 -47.66 -56.37
CA PRO A 2 -5.95 -47.00 -55.12
C PRO A 2 -6.31 -45.53 -55.36
N THR A 3 -7.38 -45.07 -54.73
CA THR A 3 -7.88 -43.70 -54.80
C THR A 3 -7.09 -42.76 -53.90
N VAL A 4 -6.91 -41.55 -54.41
CA VAL A 4 -5.98 -40.50 -54.00
C VAL A 4 -6.33 -39.89 -52.65
N SER A 5 -5.28 -39.73 -51.84
CA SER A 5 -5.18 -38.97 -50.59
C SER A 5 -5.39 -37.47 -50.83
N THR A 6 -6.35 -36.86 -50.14
CA THR A 6 -6.50 -35.40 -50.08
C THR A 6 -5.74 -34.85 -48.89
N ALA A 7 -4.62 -34.19 -49.17
CA ALA A 7 -3.77 -33.52 -48.21
C ALA A 7 -4.34 -32.16 -47.78
N ASP A 8 -4.29 -31.97 -46.46
CA ASP A 8 -4.23 -30.78 -45.62
C ASP A 8 -3.85 -29.44 -46.29
N SER A 9 -4.64 -28.40 -46.02
CA SER A 9 -4.41 -27.01 -46.40
C SER A 9 -4.18 -26.12 -45.17
N SER A 10 -2.99 -26.22 -44.58
CA SER A 10 -2.50 -25.29 -43.56
C SER A 10 -1.91 -24.01 -44.20
N PRO A 11 -2.39 -22.79 -43.88
CA PRO A 11 -1.73 -21.56 -44.29
C PRO A 11 -0.44 -21.31 -43.49
N SER A 12 0.58 -20.84 -44.21
CA SER A 12 1.98 -20.68 -43.82
C SER A 12 2.23 -19.79 -42.59
N GLN A 13 2.94 -20.33 -41.58
CA GLN A 13 3.61 -19.54 -40.55
C GLN A 13 4.93 -18.94 -41.07
N PRO A 14 5.17 -17.62 -40.99
CA PRO A 14 6.50 -17.06 -41.21
C PRO A 14 7.36 -17.06 -39.93
N ALA A 15 8.61 -17.51 -40.10
CA ALA A 15 9.58 -17.74 -39.06
C ALA A 15 10.28 -16.46 -38.52
N ARG A 16 10.46 -16.45 -37.20
CA ARG A 16 11.53 -15.89 -36.34
C ARG A 16 12.64 -15.00 -36.93
N ARG A 17 12.93 -13.93 -36.15
CA ARG A 17 14.26 -13.34 -35.83
C ARG A 17 14.97 -12.48 -36.90
N SER A 18 15.29 -11.24 -36.54
CA SER A 18 16.62 -10.58 -36.72
C SER A 18 16.50 -9.06 -36.94
N LEU A 19 16.24 -8.29 -35.87
CA LEU A 19 16.28 -6.82 -35.88
C LEU A 19 17.57 -6.29 -35.22
N LEU A 20 18.72 -6.89 -35.59
CA LEU A 20 20.04 -6.57 -35.04
C LEU A 20 21.15 -6.56 -36.11
N LYS A 21 20.88 -6.01 -37.30
CA LYS A 21 21.90 -5.88 -38.36
C LYS A 21 21.95 -4.51 -39.03
N ARG A 22 22.06 -3.44 -38.24
CA ARG A 22 22.47 -2.12 -38.72
C ARG A 22 23.44 -1.44 -37.75
N LEU A 23 24.65 -1.97 -37.68
CA LEU A 23 25.83 -1.26 -37.18
C LEU A 23 26.99 -1.60 -38.12
N SER A 24 27.35 -0.69 -39.03
CA SER A 24 28.66 -0.60 -39.72
C SER A 24 28.61 0.54 -40.74
N GLY A 25 29.39 1.60 -40.51
CA GLY A 25 29.60 2.68 -41.47
C GLY A 25 30.45 3.80 -40.87
N VAL A 26 31.78 3.66 -40.95
CA VAL A 26 32.78 4.70 -40.65
C VAL A 26 33.41 5.12 -41.98
N VAL A 27 33.60 6.44 -42.19
CA VAL A 27 34.82 7.13 -42.68
C VAL A 27 34.52 8.36 -43.56
N ALA A 28 35.16 9.48 -43.16
CA ALA A 28 35.68 10.65 -43.89
C ALA A 28 34.75 11.77 -44.41
N GLY A 29 35.11 13.00 -44.04
CA GLY A 29 34.65 14.24 -44.67
C GLY A 29 34.93 15.50 -43.84
N SER A 30 36.18 15.97 -43.83
CA SER A 30 36.56 17.29 -43.31
C SER A 30 36.13 18.39 -44.29
N PHE A 31 35.54 19.51 -43.85
CA PHE A 31 35.73 20.89 -44.40
C PHE A 31 34.96 21.96 -43.58
N LEU A 32 35.71 23.00 -43.15
CA LEU A 32 35.37 24.43 -43.00
C LEU A 32 34.55 24.98 -41.78
N ALA A 33 35.29 25.67 -40.90
CA ALA A 33 35.12 27.05 -40.39
C ALA A 33 33.82 27.55 -39.70
N GLY A 34 33.96 27.97 -38.43
CA GLY A 34 33.16 29.04 -37.79
C GLY A 34 32.60 28.70 -36.39
N PRO A 35 32.87 29.50 -35.33
CA PRO A 35 32.29 29.27 -34.01
C PRO A 35 30.92 29.97 -33.90
N LEU A 36 29.85 29.19 -33.80
CA LEU A 36 28.55 29.69 -33.37
C LEU A 36 28.06 28.83 -32.20
N GLN A 37 28.54 29.16 -31.00
CA GLN A 37 28.03 28.57 -29.75
C GLN A 37 26.66 29.17 -29.45
N ALA A 38 25.61 28.55 -30.00
CA ALA A 38 24.24 28.76 -29.60
C ALA A 38 23.83 27.68 -28.60
N LEU A 39 23.71 28.14 -27.35
CA LEU A 39 22.95 27.65 -26.20
C LEU A 39 21.77 26.71 -26.54
N LEU A 40 22.06 25.43 -26.77
CA LEU A 40 21.12 24.36 -26.54
C LEU A 40 21.50 23.72 -25.21
N GLY A 41 20.80 24.15 -24.16
CA GLY A 41 20.75 23.47 -22.88
C GLY A 41 20.23 22.05 -23.09
N ARG A 42 21.12 21.16 -23.53
CA ARG A 42 21.00 19.74 -23.23
C ARG A 42 21.09 19.67 -21.72
N ALA A 43 19.96 19.44 -21.07
CA ALA A 43 19.97 18.80 -19.78
C ALA A 43 20.84 17.55 -19.94
N THR A 44 22.09 17.64 -19.49
CA THR A 44 22.86 16.46 -19.16
C THR A 44 21.92 15.66 -18.27
N PRO A 45 21.59 14.39 -18.60
CA PRO A 45 21.01 13.55 -17.57
C PRO A 45 21.97 13.70 -16.39
N ALA A 46 21.46 14.21 -15.27
CA ALA A 46 22.20 14.15 -14.02
C ALA A 46 22.67 12.71 -13.95
N THR A 47 23.98 12.51 -14.01
CA THR A 47 24.56 11.20 -13.82
C THR A 47 23.95 10.73 -12.51
N ALA A 48 23.01 9.79 -12.59
CA ALA A 48 22.63 9.00 -11.43
C ALA A 48 23.98 8.54 -10.91
N GLY A 49 24.40 9.08 -9.77
CA GLY A 49 25.71 8.83 -9.23
C GLY A 49 25.81 7.31 -9.16
N THR A 50 26.57 6.75 -10.09
CA THR A 50 26.95 5.36 -10.02
C THR A 50 27.57 5.27 -8.63
N LEU A 51 27.00 4.46 -7.75
CA LEU A 51 27.68 4.09 -6.51
C LEU A 51 28.87 3.22 -6.90
N THR A 52 29.85 3.81 -7.58
CA THR A 52 31.15 3.22 -7.88
C THR A 52 32.01 3.46 -6.65
N GLY A 53 31.64 2.81 -5.55
CA GLY A 53 32.60 2.27 -4.62
C GLY A 53 32.59 0.76 -4.83
N GLY A 54 33.74 0.11 -4.92
CA GLY A 54 33.86 -1.36 -4.91
C GLY A 54 33.52 -1.96 -3.55
N ASP A 55 32.50 -1.43 -2.91
CA ASP A 55 32.34 -1.31 -1.47
C ASP A 55 30.89 -1.70 -1.18
N GLY A 56 30.70 -2.74 -0.37
CA GLY A 56 29.39 -3.39 -0.13
C GLY A 56 28.29 -2.46 0.42
N PRO A 57 27.07 -2.98 0.64
CA PRO A 57 25.95 -2.18 1.15
C PRO A 57 26.29 -1.52 2.49
N PHE A 58 25.60 -0.44 2.84
CA PHE A 58 25.77 0.13 4.17
C PHE A 58 25.17 -0.81 5.21
N LEU A 59 25.84 -0.93 6.36
CA LEU A 59 25.31 -1.70 7.47
C LEU A 59 23.99 -1.09 7.94
N ALA A 60 22.99 -1.93 8.24
CA ALA A 60 21.61 -1.54 8.55
C ALA A 60 20.79 -0.93 7.40
N GLU A 61 21.28 -0.97 6.17
CA GLU A 61 20.50 -0.54 5.00
C GLU A 61 19.29 -1.46 4.78
N ILE A 62 18.10 -0.87 4.60
CA ILE A 62 16.87 -1.61 4.30
C ILE A 62 16.58 -1.52 2.81
N ILE A 63 16.43 -2.68 2.18
CA ILE A 63 16.07 -2.81 0.77
C ILE A 63 14.72 -3.53 0.63
N THR A 64 13.99 -3.16 -0.43
CA THR A 64 12.75 -3.85 -0.83
C THR A 64 13.01 -4.77 -2.01
N LEU A 65 12.58 -6.01 -1.90
CA LEU A 65 12.79 -7.05 -2.91
C LEU A 65 11.43 -7.58 -3.40
N PRO A 66 11.26 -7.82 -4.72
CA PRO A 66 10.01 -8.32 -5.28
C PRO A 66 9.80 -9.83 -5.12
N PHE A 67 10.78 -10.56 -4.57
CA PHE A 67 10.75 -12.00 -4.36
C PHE A 67 10.71 -12.34 -2.87
N ASP A 68 10.03 -13.43 -2.53
CA ASP A 68 9.78 -13.81 -1.12
C ASP A 68 10.78 -14.87 -0.61
N ASN A 69 11.08 -15.92 -1.38
CA ASN A 69 11.83 -17.06 -0.87
C ASN A 69 13.37 -16.94 -1.00
N PHE A 70 13.89 -15.75 -1.29
CA PHE A 70 15.32 -15.54 -1.45
C PHE A 70 15.77 -14.30 -0.70
N VAL A 71 16.72 -14.48 0.22
CA VAL A 71 17.38 -13.38 0.92
C VAL A 71 18.82 -13.32 0.39
N PRO A 72 19.26 -12.18 -0.18
CA PRO A 72 20.64 -12.03 -0.63
C PRO A 72 21.64 -12.27 0.50
N LYS A 73 22.85 -12.74 0.16
CA LYS A 73 23.92 -12.91 1.15
C LYS A 73 24.25 -11.56 1.81
N GLY A 74 24.46 -11.59 3.13
CA GLY A 74 24.70 -10.38 3.92
C GLY A 74 23.43 -9.61 4.30
N TYR A 75 22.26 -10.11 3.93
CA TYR A 75 20.96 -9.56 4.33
C TYR A 75 20.17 -10.53 5.20
N MET A 76 19.25 -10.00 5.98
CA MET A 76 18.25 -10.75 6.74
C MET A 76 16.87 -10.10 6.58
N ARG A 77 15.80 -10.88 6.68
CA ARG A 77 14.43 -10.33 6.60
C ARG A 77 14.12 -9.44 7.81
N CYS A 78 13.38 -8.37 7.54
CA CYS A 78 12.84 -7.47 8.56
C CYS A 78 11.59 -8.07 9.22
N ASP A 79 11.76 -9.23 9.87
CA ASP A 79 10.67 -10.01 10.49
C ASP A 79 10.61 -9.85 12.02
N GLY A 80 11.42 -8.97 12.62
CA GLY A 80 11.46 -8.83 14.09
C GLY A 80 12.29 -9.88 14.82
N GLN A 81 13.12 -10.65 14.12
CA GLN A 81 13.95 -11.70 14.71
C GLN A 81 15.00 -11.13 15.68
N LEU A 82 15.28 -11.88 16.75
CA LEU A 82 16.32 -11.58 17.72
C LEU A 82 17.68 -12.10 17.23
N LEU A 83 18.70 -11.24 17.30
CA LEU A 83 20.08 -11.56 16.95
C LEU A 83 21.00 -11.47 18.16
N PRO A 84 22.01 -12.36 18.24
CA PRO A 84 23.03 -12.27 19.28
C PRO A 84 23.90 -11.02 19.05
N LEU A 85 24.04 -10.21 20.09
CA LEU A 85 24.84 -8.98 20.08
C LEU A 85 26.32 -9.28 19.85
N SER A 86 26.84 -10.37 20.45
CA SER A 86 28.25 -10.76 20.39
C SER A 86 28.78 -10.98 18.96
N GLN A 87 27.91 -11.35 18.03
CA GLN A 87 28.29 -11.57 16.62
C GLN A 87 27.95 -10.39 15.71
N ASN A 88 27.16 -9.42 16.19
CA ASN A 88 26.60 -8.33 15.39
C ASN A 88 26.78 -6.97 16.08
N THR A 89 27.93 -6.75 16.72
CA THR A 89 28.23 -5.55 17.52
C THR A 89 28.10 -4.26 16.71
N ALA A 90 28.57 -4.27 15.46
CA ALA A 90 28.46 -3.13 14.55
C ALA A 90 27.00 -2.78 14.23
N LEU A 91 26.17 -3.79 13.95
CA LEU A 91 24.75 -3.58 13.66
C LEU A 91 23.99 -3.07 14.89
N PHE A 92 24.30 -3.62 16.08
CA PHE A 92 23.72 -3.16 17.33
C PHE A 92 24.06 -1.69 17.63
N SER A 93 25.26 -1.23 17.31
CA SER A 93 25.63 0.18 17.52
C SER A 93 24.83 1.19 16.69
N LEU A 94 24.13 0.72 15.64
CA LEU A 94 23.24 1.53 14.81
C LEU A 94 21.78 1.41 15.25
N LEU A 95 21.29 0.18 15.48
CA LEU A 95 19.88 -0.07 15.79
C LEU A 95 19.53 0.07 17.28
N GLY A 96 20.51 -0.19 18.16
CA GLY A 96 20.31 -0.28 19.60
C GLY A 96 19.24 -1.32 19.97
N THR A 97 18.41 -0.98 20.95
CA THR A 97 17.26 -1.77 21.40
C THR A 97 15.92 -1.26 20.86
N THR A 98 15.95 -0.38 19.86
CA THR A 98 14.77 0.33 19.33
C THR A 98 13.64 -0.61 18.91
N TYR A 99 14.00 -1.78 18.36
CA TYR A 99 13.04 -2.77 17.86
C TYR A 99 12.83 -3.96 18.82
N GLY A 100 13.46 -3.94 20.00
CA GLY A 100 13.40 -4.99 21.01
C GLY A 100 14.75 -5.64 21.35
N GLY A 101 14.69 -6.69 22.18
CA GLY A 101 15.85 -7.36 22.77
C GLY A 101 16.22 -6.82 24.15
N ASP A 102 17.21 -7.44 24.79
CA ASP A 102 17.64 -7.10 26.16
C ASP A 102 18.76 -6.05 26.21
N GLY A 103 19.33 -5.68 25.06
CA GLY A 103 20.43 -4.73 24.94
C GLY A 103 21.75 -5.20 25.57
N LYS A 104 21.84 -6.46 25.98
CA LYS A 104 23.00 -7.06 26.64
C LYS A 104 23.52 -8.27 25.87
N SER A 105 22.63 -9.23 25.61
CA SER A 105 22.94 -10.45 24.88
C SER A 105 22.32 -10.46 23.49
N THR A 106 21.20 -9.76 23.30
CA THR A 106 20.39 -9.76 22.07
C THR A 106 19.80 -8.39 21.74
N PHE A 107 19.51 -8.21 20.46
CA PHE A 107 18.72 -7.10 19.93
C PHE A 107 17.82 -7.61 18.81
N ALA A 108 16.72 -6.90 18.54
CA ALA A 108 15.81 -7.28 17.47
C ALA A 108 16.05 -6.47 16.18
N LEU A 109 15.76 -7.10 15.04
CA LEU A 109 15.60 -6.39 13.78
C LEU A 109 14.23 -5.69 13.71
N PRO A 110 14.03 -4.70 12.82
CA PRO A 110 12.71 -4.16 12.54
C PRO A 110 11.74 -5.26 12.10
N ASN A 111 10.46 -5.13 12.46
CA ASN A 111 9.39 -5.97 11.92
C ASN A 111 8.54 -5.12 10.98
N LEU A 112 8.61 -5.40 9.67
CA LEU A 112 7.86 -4.69 8.63
C LEU A 112 6.73 -5.55 8.03
N ASN A 113 6.43 -6.71 8.62
CA ASN A 113 5.35 -7.56 8.14
C ASN A 113 3.99 -6.90 8.34
N GLY A 114 3.27 -6.71 7.23
CA GLY A 114 1.95 -6.06 7.22
C GLY A 114 1.97 -4.58 7.63
N ARG A 115 3.14 -3.94 7.60
CA ARG A 115 3.35 -2.54 8.00
C ARG A 115 3.83 -1.71 6.83
N VAL A 116 3.53 -0.42 6.88
CA VAL A 116 4.04 0.57 5.93
C VAL A 116 5.09 1.40 6.66
N ALA A 117 6.26 1.57 6.03
CA ALA A 117 7.31 2.41 6.59
C ALA A 117 6.92 3.89 6.53
N VAL A 118 7.18 4.63 7.61
CA VAL A 118 6.97 6.08 7.72
C VAL A 118 8.29 6.73 8.13
N GLY A 119 8.57 7.93 7.62
CA GLY A 119 9.77 8.68 8.00
C GLY A 119 9.75 9.03 9.49
N ALA A 120 10.87 8.80 10.18
CA ALA A 120 11.04 9.19 11.58
C ALA A 120 11.32 10.69 11.71
N GLY A 121 10.94 11.26 12.85
CA GLY A 121 11.08 12.66 13.21
C GLY A 121 9.83 13.48 12.90
N GLN A 122 10.00 14.81 12.99
CA GLN A 122 8.94 15.78 12.74
C GLN A 122 9.27 16.58 11.47
N GLY A 123 8.44 16.42 10.44
CA GLY A 123 8.46 17.31 9.28
C GLY A 123 7.77 18.65 9.58
N PRO A 124 8.08 19.75 8.87
CA PRO A 124 7.39 21.03 9.04
C PRO A 124 5.88 20.90 8.86
N GLY A 125 5.10 21.20 9.90
CA GLY A 125 3.65 21.08 9.89
C GLY A 125 3.11 19.64 9.93
N LEU A 126 3.97 18.64 10.15
CA LEU A 126 3.58 17.24 10.28
C LEU A 126 3.67 16.76 11.73
N SER A 127 3.02 15.62 11.98
CA SER A 127 3.14 14.90 13.25
C SER A 127 4.57 14.38 13.45
N ASN A 128 5.00 14.32 14.71
CA ASN A 128 6.27 13.70 15.08
C ASN A 128 6.11 12.18 15.19
N TYR A 129 6.99 11.42 14.54
CA TYR A 129 7.05 9.96 14.65
C TYR A 129 8.40 9.52 15.22
N GLU A 130 8.40 8.87 16.38
CA GLU A 130 9.63 8.35 16.96
C GLU A 130 10.14 7.13 16.19
N LEU A 131 11.46 6.96 16.11
CA LEU A 131 12.04 5.79 15.45
C LEU A 131 11.60 4.52 16.19
N GLY A 132 11.11 3.52 15.44
CA GLY A 132 10.58 2.28 16.01
C GLY A 132 9.14 2.37 16.53
N GLN A 133 8.52 3.55 16.51
CA GLN A 133 7.12 3.71 16.90
C GLN A 133 6.22 2.89 15.96
N ALA A 134 5.42 2.00 16.55
CA ALA A 134 4.35 1.29 15.85
C ALA A 134 3.04 2.08 15.97
N GLY A 135 2.28 2.16 14.88
CA GLY A 135 0.96 2.81 14.87
C GLY A 135 0.08 2.37 13.70
N GLY A 136 -1.10 2.98 13.61
CA GLY A 136 -2.10 2.71 12.57
C GLY A 136 -3.01 1.51 12.87
N SER A 137 -4.06 1.36 12.07
CA SER A 137 -4.97 0.21 12.12
C SER A 137 -5.30 -0.30 10.72
N ALA A 138 -5.29 -1.62 10.54
CA ALA A 138 -5.66 -2.28 9.29
C ALA A 138 -7.17 -2.30 9.04
N THR A 139 -7.96 -2.24 10.11
CA THR A 139 -9.42 -2.23 10.06
C THR A 139 -9.98 -1.24 11.06
N VAL A 140 -11.00 -0.49 10.68
CA VAL A 140 -11.66 0.49 11.55
C VAL A 140 -13.15 0.19 11.57
N ALA A 141 -13.75 0.16 12.77
CA ALA A 141 -15.19 0.13 12.94
C ALA A 141 -15.70 1.56 12.89
N LEU A 142 -16.65 1.86 11.99
CA LEU A 142 -17.32 3.15 11.96
C LEU A 142 -18.31 3.23 13.12
N LEU A 143 -18.05 4.14 14.05
CA LEU A 143 -18.94 4.43 15.17
C LEU A 143 -19.92 5.55 14.81
N ASP A 144 -21.06 5.61 15.51
CA ASP A 144 -22.05 6.68 15.32
C ASP A 144 -21.45 8.09 15.54
N THR A 145 -20.45 8.20 16.42
CA THR A 145 -19.70 9.45 16.66
C THR A 145 -18.81 9.88 15.50
N GLU A 146 -18.51 8.98 14.58
CA GLU A 146 -17.70 9.24 13.38
C GLU A 146 -18.58 9.55 12.16
N LEU A 147 -19.90 9.48 12.31
CA LEU A 147 -20.87 9.88 11.30
C LEU A 147 -21.40 11.29 11.59
N PRO A 148 -21.59 12.14 10.57
CA PRO A 148 -22.29 13.39 10.75
C PRO A 148 -23.68 13.16 11.35
N ALA A 149 -24.05 13.99 12.33
CA ALA A 149 -25.39 14.00 12.88
C ALA A 149 -26.39 14.25 11.75
N HIS A 150 -27.32 13.33 11.55
CA HIS A 150 -28.35 13.40 10.53
C HIS A 150 -29.69 12.98 11.13
N GLN A 151 -30.76 13.45 10.52
CA GLN A 151 -32.13 13.11 10.91
C GLN A 151 -32.89 12.68 9.66
N HIS A 152 -33.82 11.75 9.83
CA HIS A 152 -34.76 11.36 8.79
C HIS A 152 -36.12 11.96 9.13
N THR A 153 -36.66 12.76 8.23
CA THR A 153 -38.07 13.14 8.27
C THR A 153 -38.88 11.97 7.73
N VAL A 154 -39.67 11.32 8.59
CA VAL A 154 -40.58 10.27 8.16
C VAL A 154 -41.84 10.93 7.60
N ALA A 155 -41.94 11.02 6.28
CA ALA A 155 -43.17 11.42 5.61
C ALA A 155 -44.11 10.20 5.55
N LEU A 156 -45.14 10.20 6.38
CA LEU A 156 -46.10 9.12 6.46
C LEU A 156 -47.29 9.40 5.54
N THR A 157 -47.51 8.54 4.55
CA THR A 157 -48.81 8.44 3.88
C THR A 157 -49.68 7.50 4.71
N TYR A 158 -50.80 8.01 5.21
CA TYR A 158 -51.75 7.24 6.00
C TYR A 158 -53.11 7.17 5.30
N SER A 159 -53.83 6.07 5.49
CA SER A 159 -55.21 5.93 5.06
C SER A 159 -56.13 6.71 6.00
N THR A 160 -57.13 7.39 5.44
CA THR A 160 -58.22 7.99 6.22
C THR A 160 -59.28 6.96 6.61
N GLU A 161 -59.25 5.75 6.03
CA GLU A 161 -60.12 4.64 6.41
C GLU A 161 -59.69 4.01 7.73
N LEU A 162 -60.65 3.39 8.43
CA LEU A 162 -60.42 2.75 9.73
C LEU A 162 -59.49 1.54 9.59
N GLY A 163 -58.51 1.44 10.50
CA GLY A 163 -57.62 0.28 10.56
C GLY A 163 -58.36 -1.03 10.84
N THR A 164 -58.08 -2.05 10.03
CA THR A 164 -58.69 -3.40 10.14
C THR A 164 -57.73 -4.47 10.64
N LEU A 165 -56.44 -4.14 10.78
CA LEU A 165 -55.36 -5.05 11.20
C LEU A 165 -54.72 -4.55 12.49
N GLY A 166 -54.39 -5.48 13.40
CA GLY A 166 -53.64 -5.20 14.63
C GLY A 166 -52.11 -5.26 14.47
N SER A 167 -51.61 -5.54 13.25
CA SER A 167 -50.18 -5.66 12.93
C SER A 167 -49.80 -4.69 11.81
N PRO A 168 -48.61 -4.05 11.87
CA PRO A 168 -48.08 -3.21 10.80
C PRO A 168 -47.46 -3.98 9.64
N GLU A 169 -47.32 -5.32 9.72
CA GLU A 169 -46.70 -6.12 8.67
C GLU A 169 -47.51 -6.08 7.37
N ASN A 170 -46.88 -5.63 6.28
CA ASN A 170 -47.53 -5.39 4.98
C ASN A 170 -48.78 -4.48 5.05
N ALA A 171 -48.83 -3.58 6.02
CA ALA A 171 -49.92 -2.63 6.23
C ALA A 171 -49.43 -1.17 6.18
N TYR A 172 -50.35 -0.25 5.86
CA TYR A 172 -50.12 1.18 5.97
C TYR A 172 -50.78 1.73 7.25
N LEU A 173 -50.29 2.85 7.76
CA LEU A 173 -50.93 3.55 8.87
C LEU A 173 -52.37 3.93 8.48
N ALA A 174 -53.33 3.77 9.39
CA ALA A 174 -54.76 4.00 9.16
C ALA A 174 -55.38 4.77 10.32
N SER A 175 -56.57 5.34 10.12
CA SER A 175 -57.27 6.08 11.18
C SER A 175 -57.78 5.14 12.29
N ASN A 176 -57.82 5.61 13.53
CA ASN A 176 -58.38 4.84 14.63
C ASN A 176 -59.92 4.92 14.57
N GLY A 177 -60.60 3.81 14.82
CA GLY A 177 -62.07 3.77 14.87
C GLY A 177 -62.67 4.50 16.07
N SER A 178 -61.84 4.94 17.02
CA SER A 178 -62.26 5.37 18.35
C SER A 178 -62.43 6.89 18.51
N GLY A 179 -62.02 7.71 17.53
CA GLY A 179 -62.11 9.18 17.62
C GLY A 179 -61.15 9.83 18.63
N GLU A 180 -60.23 9.07 19.22
CA GLU A 180 -59.23 9.55 20.16
C GLU A 180 -58.09 10.28 19.44
N PRO A 181 -57.50 11.35 20.01
CA PRO A 181 -56.36 12.05 19.41
C PRO A 181 -55.21 11.09 19.12
N GLN A 182 -54.93 10.83 17.84
CA GLN A 182 -53.87 9.90 17.41
C GLN A 182 -52.47 10.52 17.42
N TYR A 183 -52.37 11.85 17.56
CA TYR A 183 -51.12 12.60 17.46
C TYR A 183 -50.90 13.46 18.70
N GLY A 184 -49.70 13.37 19.28
CA GLY A 184 -49.18 14.32 20.27
C GLY A 184 -48.06 15.17 19.65
N THR A 185 -47.86 16.39 20.14
CA THR A 185 -46.75 17.27 19.70
C THR A 185 -45.38 16.85 20.23
N THR A 186 -45.33 15.79 21.05
CA THR A 186 -44.14 15.22 21.65
C THR A 186 -44.20 13.70 21.61
N GLY A 187 -43.17 13.06 21.04
CA GLY A 187 -43.00 11.61 21.03
C GLY A 187 -41.77 11.22 20.22
N THR A 188 -40.91 10.35 20.76
CA THR A 188 -39.77 9.78 20.04
C THR A 188 -40.18 8.46 19.41
N GLY A 189 -40.29 8.44 18.08
CA GLY A 189 -40.33 7.19 17.32
C GLY A 189 -38.90 6.66 17.18
N TYR A 190 -38.63 5.47 17.72
CA TYR A 190 -37.36 4.80 17.48
C TYR A 190 -37.42 4.12 16.11
N MET A 191 -36.39 4.33 15.29
CA MET A 191 -36.21 3.54 14.08
C MET A 191 -35.99 2.06 14.47
N ALA A 192 -36.35 1.14 13.59
CA ALA A 192 -36.08 -0.28 13.80
C ALA A 192 -34.57 -0.53 13.99
N SER A 193 -34.21 -1.55 14.78
CA SER A 193 -32.82 -1.88 15.15
C SER A 193 -31.84 -2.07 13.97
N GLY A 194 -32.31 -2.23 12.74
CA GLY A 194 -31.48 -2.34 11.52
C GLY A 194 -31.37 -1.07 10.68
N ALA A 195 -31.97 0.05 11.12
CA ALA A 195 -31.88 1.34 10.45
C ALA A 195 -30.58 2.11 10.79
N VAL A 196 -29.78 1.59 11.72
CA VAL A 196 -28.47 2.12 12.11
C VAL A 196 -27.37 1.13 11.70
N GLY A 197 -26.17 1.66 11.45
CA GLY A 197 -25.01 0.83 11.08
C GLY A 197 -24.65 -0.16 12.19
N THR A 198 -24.16 -1.34 11.81
CA THR A 198 -23.82 -2.41 12.77
C THR A 198 -22.41 -2.30 13.36
N ALA A 199 -21.71 -1.16 13.14
CA ALA A 199 -20.32 -0.93 13.52
C ALA A 199 -19.33 -2.03 13.08
N THR A 200 -19.64 -2.76 11.99
CA THR A 200 -18.76 -3.82 11.48
C THR A 200 -17.46 -3.21 10.95
N PRO A 201 -16.28 -3.71 11.35
CA PRO A 201 -15.01 -3.20 10.86
C PRO A 201 -14.88 -3.31 9.34
N HIS A 202 -14.43 -2.24 8.69
CA HIS A 202 -14.07 -2.23 7.28
C HIS A 202 -12.56 -2.15 7.10
N ASN A 203 -12.07 -2.54 5.92
CA ASN A 203 -10.66 -2.47 5.57
C ASN A 203 -10.22 -1.01 5.44
N ASN A 204 -9.19 -0.62 6.18
CA ASN A 204 -8.60 0.73 6.18
C ASN A 204 -7.25 0.79 5.44
N ARG A 205 -6.85 -0.30 4.75
CA ARG A 205 -5.63 -0.31 3.96
C ARG A 205 -5.87 0.31 2.59
N GLN A 206 -5.02 1.27 2.23
CA GLN A 206 -4.88 1.71 0.85
C GLN A 206 -4.49 0.53 -0.07
N PRO A 207 -4.74 0.62 -1.39
CA PRO A 207 -4.22 -0.37 -2.33
C PRO A 207 -2.70 -0.58 -2.15
N TYR A 208 -2.26 -1.83 -2.03
CA TYR A 208 -0.87 -2.16 -1.74
C TYR A 208 -0.36 -3.31 -2.59
N LEU A 209 0.96 -3.31 -2.81
CA LEU A 209 1.71 -4.41 -3.39
C LEU A 209 2.68 -4.94 -2.32
N THR A 210 2.66 -6.25 -2.09
CA THR A 210 3.52 -6.89 -1.09
C THR A 210 4.92 -7.09 -1.64
N LEU A 211 5.91 -6.49 -0.96
CA LEU A 211 7.33 -6.69 -1.20
C LEU A 211 7.99 -7.20 0.07
N THR A 212 9.12 -7.87 -0.08
CA THR A 212 9.93 -8.37 1.03
C THR A 212 10.89 -7.27 1.48
N TYR A 213 10.90 -6.98 2.77
CA TYR A 213 11.89 -6.07 3.36
C TYR A 213 13.06 -6.85 3.93
N CYS A 214 14.27 -6.48 3.51
CA CYS A 214 15.52 -7.07 3.98
C CYS A 214 16.45 -5.97 4.50
N ILE A 215 17.21 -6.27 5.56
CA ILE A 215 18.21 -5.39 6.15
C ILE A 215 19.61 -5.96 5.99
N ALA A 216 20.58 -5.12 5.64
CA ALA A 216 21.98 -5.50 5.53
C ALA A 216 22.57 -5.74 6.93
N VAL A 217 22.99 -6.99 7.20
CA VAL A 217 23.68 -7.41 8.42
C VAL A 217 25.19 -7.50 8.25
N GLN A 218 25.66 -7.40 7.01
CA GLN A 218 27.06 -7.28 6.63
C GLN A 218 27.20 -6.15 5.64
N GLY A 219 28.24 -5.32 5.80
CA GLY A 219 28.38 -4.12 4.99
C GLY A 219 29.38 -3.15 5.57
N ILE A 220 29.44 -1.97 4.96
CA ILE A 220 30.30 -0.88 5.39
C ILE A 220 29.60 -0.11 6.50
N PHE A 221 30.32 0.13 7.59
CA PHE A 221 29.80 0.95 8.67
C PHE A 221 29.66 2.40 8.19
N PRO A 222 28.48 3.03 8.31
CA PRO A 222 28.28 4.38 7.83
C PRO A 222 29.15 5.38 8.62
N PRO A 223 29.89 6.29 7.94
CA PRO A 223 30.70 7.29 8.62
C PRO A 223 29.77 8.26 9.38
N ARG A 224 30.16 8.60 10.61
CA ARG A 224 29.50 9.66 11.38
C ARG A 224 29.99 10.99 10.82
N GLY A 225 29.08 11.75 10.18
CA GLY A 225 29.34 13.10 9.69
C GLY A 225 29.38 14.13 10.82
#